data_AF-A0A1U7QWQ3-F1
#
_entry.id   AF-A0A1U7QWQ3-F1
#
_cell.length_a   1.000
_cell.length_b   1.000
_cell.length_c   1.000
_cell.angle_alpha   90.00
_cell.angle_beta   90.00
_cell.angle_gamma   90.00
#
_symmetry.space_group_name_H-M   'P 1'
#
loop_
_entity.id
_entity.type
_entity.pdbx_description
1 polymer ?
#
loop_
_entity_poly.entity_id
_entity_poly.type
_entity_poly.pdbx_seq_one_letter_code
_entity_poly.pdbx_strand_id
1 'polypeptide(L)'
;MVFQTFFLQLKKDAVGVPTDESLQLPCFTLGFEASTNISIIQAYLETAKRLSDNRADTANVTKRLDDIRCSNPPKPSIYEPEDFYARKIFTLTVLKRFSDCMAELKVKDRIC
;
A
#
# COMPACT_ATOMS: atom_id res chain seq x y z
N MET A 1 -5.18 3.52 16.00
CA MET A 1 -6.65 3.52 15.89
C MET A 1 -7.15 4.07 14.54
N VAL A 2 -6.49 5.08 13.96
CA VAL A 2 -6.90 5.71 12.66
C VAL A 2 -6.90 4.75 11.47
N PHE A 3 -5.96 3.80 11.44
CA PHE A 3 -5.87 2.75 10.43
C PHE A 3 -7.16 1.94 10.28
N GLN A 4 -7.77 1.52 11.39
CA GLN A 4 -8.95 0.65 11.39
C GLN A 4 -10.17 1.35 10.76
N THR A 5 -10.35 2.65 11.05
CA THR A 5 -11.51 3.43 10.60
C THR A 5 -11.44 3.74 9.11
N PHE A 6 -10.25 4.09 8.60
CA PHE A 6 -10.01 4.31 7.18
C PHE A 6 -10.16 3.00 6.38
N PHE A 7 -9.64 1.90 6.92
CA PHE A 7 -9.77 0.57 6.34
C PHE A 7 -11.22 0.09 6.25
N LEU A 8 -12.04 0.42 7.26
CA LEU A 8 -13.47 0.10 7.28
C LEU A 8 -14.26 0.88 6.24
N GLN A 9 -13.92 2.15 5.99
CA GLN A 9 -14.60 2.96 4.97
C GLN A 9 -14.28 2.45 3.56
N LEU A 10 -13.01 2.18 3.27
CA LEU A 10 -12.61 1.56 2.00
C LEU A 10 -13.20 0.18 1.81
N LYS A 11 -13.25 -0.65 2.86
CA LYS A 11 -13.86 -1.98 2.80
C LYS A 11 -15.36 -1.89 2.49
N LYS A 12 -16.07 -0.88 2.99
CA LYS A 12 -17.46 -0.60 2.64
C LYS A 12 -17.61 -0.16 1.18
N ASP A 13 -16.74 0.74 0.70
CA ASP A 13 -16.76 1.27 -0.67
C ASP A 13 -16.26 0.26 -1.74
N ALA A 14 -15.57 -0.80 -1.27
CA ALA A 14 -15.05 -1.91 -2.05
C ALA A 14 -15.94 -3.15 -2.06
N VAL A 15 -17.04 -3.20 -1.28
CA VAL A 15 -17.98 -4.33 -1.34
C VAL A 15 -18.51 -4.42 -2.77
N GLY A 16 -18.16 -5.52 -3.46
CA GLY A 16 -18.55 -5.78 -4.85
C GLY A 16 -17.60 -5.23 -5.92
N VAL A 17 -16.48 -4.59 -5.57
CA VAL A 17 -15.46 -4.18 -6.54
C VAL A 17 -14.40 -5.28 -6.66
N PRO A 18 -14.19 -5.88 -7.84
CA PRO A 18 -13.15 -6.88 -8.03
C PRO A 18 -11.77 -6.24 -7.79
N THR A 19 -10.91 -6.96 -7.06
CA THR A 19 -9.51 -6.56 -6.87
C THR A 19 -8.68 -7.16 -7.99
N ASP A 20 -7.74 -6.39 -8.51
CA ASP A 20 -6.85 -6.87 -9.56
C ASP A 20 -5.80 -7.82 -8.96
N GLU A 21 -5.95 -9.12 -9.22
CA GLU A 21 -5.03 -10.12 -8.70
C GLU A 21 -3.65 -10.09 -9.39
N SER A 22 -3.57 -9.48 -10.58
CA SER A 22 -2.31 -9.33 -11.32
C SER A 22 -1.38 -8.27 -10.71
N LEU A 23 -1.92 -7.37 -9.89
CA LEU A 23 -1.14 -6.36 -9.19
C LEU A 23 -0.34 -7.01 -8.05
N GLN A 24 0.95 -7.23 -8.31
CA GLN A 24 1.90 -7.73 -7.33
C GLN A 24 2.49 -6.58 -6.53
N LEU A 25 1.92 -6.34 -5.35
CA LEU A 25 2.51 -5.44 -4.34
C LEU A 25 3.39 -6.30 -3.41
N PRO A 26 4.71 -6.06 -3.32
CA PRO A 26 5.54 -6.80 -2.38
C PRO A 26 5.11 -6.47 -0.94
N CYS A 27 5.07 -7.48 -0.09
CA CYS A 27 4.93 -7.26 1.36
C CYS A 27 6.26 -6.78 1.96
N PHE A 28 6.16 -6.20 3.15
CA PHE A 28 7.34 -5.84 3.91
C PHE A 28 8.15 -7.09 4.27
N THR A 29 9.44 -7.06 3.96
CA THR A 29 10.41 -8.09 4.34
C THR A 29 11.51 -7.46 5.19
N LEU A 30 12.04 -8.23 6.15
CA LEU A 30 13.26 -7.86 6.87
C LEU A 30 14.49 -8.23 6.03
N GLY A 31 15.56 -7.45 6.15
CA GLY A 31 16.84 -7.73 5.49
C GLY A 31 17.21 -6.75 4.37
N PHE A 32 18.19 -7.12 3.54
CA PHE A 32 18.80 -6.22 2.53
C PHE A 32 17.78 -5.72 1.49
N GLU A 33 16.77 -6.52 1.18
CA GLU A 33 15.70 -6.18 0.22
C GLU A 33 14.61 -5.28 0.82
N ALA A 34 14.63 -5.03 2.13
CA ALA A 34 13.62 -4.23 2.82
C ALA A 34 13.50 -2.84 2.21
N SER A 35 14.62 -2.16 1.94
CA SER A 35 14.60 -0.81 1.35
C SER A 35 14.00 -0.78 -0.05
N THR A 36 14.26 -1.80 -0.87
CA THR A 36 13.69 -1.92 -2.21
C THR A 36 12.18 -2.13 -2.15
N ASN A 37 11.72 -3.07 -1.31
CA ASN A 37 10.30 -3.33 -1.12
C ASN A 37 9.56 -2.11 -0.54
N ILE A 38 10.18 -1.40 0.41
CA ILE A 38 9.66 -0.14 0.94
C ILE A 38 9.47 0.89 -0.19
N SER A 39 10.48 1.10 -1.04
CA SER A 39 10.38 2.07 -2.14
C SER A 39 9.29 1.69 -3.14
N ILE A 40 9.09 0.40 -3.42
CA ILE A 40 7.99 -0.09 -4.26
C ILE A 40 6.64 0.22 -3.59
N ILE A 41 6.47 -0.16 -2.31
CA ILE A 41 5.23 0.09 -1.56
C ILE A 41 4.90 1.59 -1.52
N GLN A 42 5.89 2.45 -1.26
CA GLN A 42 5.70 3.89 -1.26
C GLN A 42 5.22 4.41 -2.62
N ALA A 43 5.80 3.94 -3.73
CA ALA A 43 5.38 4.35 -5.07
C ALA A 43 3.92 4.00 -5.36
N TYR A 44 3.47 2.80 -4.97
CA TYR A 44 2.07 2.40 -5.09
C TYR A 44 1.15 3.22 -4.18
N LEU A 45 1.54 3.49 -2.93
CA LEU A 45 0.75 4.30 -2.00
C LEU A 45 0.62 5.77 -2.46
N GLU A 46 1.67 6.35 -3.03
CA GLU A 46 1.64 7.69 -3.62
C GLU A 46 0.73 7.74 -4.84
N THR A 47 0.82 6.72 -5.70
CA THR A 47 -0.05 6.59 -6.88
C THR A 47 -1.51 6.46 -6.44
N ALA A 48 -1.82 5.57 -5.50
CA ALA A 48 -3.17 5.38 -4.96
C ALA A 48 -3.72 6.65 -4.29
N LYS A 49 -2.88 7.42 -3.58
CA LYS A 49 -3.26 8.72 -3.02
C LYS A 49 -3.62 9.72 -4.12
N ARG A 50 -2.79 9.85 -5.17
CA ARG A 50 -3.07 10.75 -6.29
C ARG A 50 -4.34 10.35 -7.04
N LEU A 51 -4.53 9.07 -7.32
CA LEU A 51 -5.69 8.56 -8.07
C LEU A 51 -7.00 8.59 -7.27
N SER A 52 -6.94 8.78 -5.96
CA SER A 52 -8.11 8.96 -5.08
C SER A 52 -8.41 10.42 -4.76
N ASP A 53 -7.91 11.37 -5.56
CA ASP A 53 -8.03 12.81 -5.32
C ASP A 53 -7.51 13.23 -3.93
N ASN A 54 -6.43 12.59 -3.47
CA ASN A 54 -5.85 12.77 -2.13
C ASN A 54 -6.78 12.42 -0.96
N ARG A 55 -7.89 11.71 -1.21
CA ARG A 55 -8.78 11.23 -0.13
C ARG A 55 -8.14 10.13 0.71
N ALA A 56 -7.18 9.40 0.14
CA ALA A 56 -6.42 8.41 0.90
C ALA A 56 -5.31 9.06 1.75
N ASP A 57 -5.47 9.02 3.07
CA ASP A 57 -4.41 9.45 3.98
C ASP A 57 -3.35 8.35 4.14
N THR A 58 -2.29 8.47 3.35
CA THR A 58 -1.12 7.58 3.41
C THR A 58 0.05 8.19 4.19
N ALA A 59 -0.06 9.42 4.70
CA ALA A 59 1.08 10.18 5.22
C ALA A 59 1.77 9.48 6.40
N ASN A 60 0.99 8.96 7.34
CA ASN A 60 1.51 8.26 8.51
C ASN A 60 2.17 6.92 8.14
N VAL A 61 1.68 6.26 7.09
CA VAL A 61 2.28 5.02 6.57
C VAL A 61 3.61 5.33 5.90
N THR A 62 3.61 6.30 4.98
CA THR A 62 4.83 6.70 4.26
C THR A 62 5.92 7.09 5.23
N LYS A 63 5.60 7.87 6.27
CA LYS A 63 6.56 8.25 7.31
C LYS A 63 7.14 7.05 8.04
N ARG A 64 6.29 6.12 8.51
CA ARG A 64 6.77 4.90 9.18
C ARG A 64 7.65 4.05 8.27
N LEU A 65 7.32 3.99 6.98
CA LEU A 65 8.13 3.28 5.99
C LEU A 65 9.49 3.96 5.79
N ASP A 66 9.55 5.30 5.80
CA ASP A 66 10.83 6.02 5.75
C ASP A 66 11.68 5.79 7.02
N ASP A 67 11.05 5.78 8.21
CA ASP A 67 11.75 5.62 9.48
C ASP A 67 12.47 4.25 9.60
N ILE A 68 11.92 3.20 8.98
CA ILE A 68 12.47 1.84 9.03
C ILE A 68 13.37 1.50 7.83
N ARG A 69 13.54 2.43 6.91
CA ARG A 69 14.28 2.19 5.68
C ARG A 69 15.78 2.40 5.90
N CYS A 70 16.60 1.42 5.52
CA CYS A 70 18.06 1.48 5.70
C CYS A 70 18.79 2.25 4.58
N SER A 71 18.14 2.50 3.44
CA SER A 71 18.72 3.17 2.26
C SER A 71 17.63 3.75 1.37
N ASN A 72 17.90 4.76 0.55
CA ASN A 72 16.87 5.41 -0.27
C ASN A 72 16.99 5.01 -1.75
N PRO A 73 16.61 3.78 -2.17
CA PRO A 73 16.60 3.44 -3.58
C PRO A 73 15.52 4.23 -4.32
N PRO A 74 15.74 4.56 -5.61
CA PRO A 74 14.77 5.28 -6.41
C PRO A 74 13.45 4.53 -6.45
N LYS A 75 12.35 5.28 -6.40
CA LYS A 75 11.01 4.72 -6.54
C LYS A 75 10.79 4.27 -7.99
N PRO A 76 10.22 3.07 -8.21
CA PRO A 76 9.89 2.63 -9.56
C PRO A 76 8.76 3.47 -10.16
N SER A 77 8.72 3.55 -11.49
CA SER A 77 7.55 4.05 -12.20
C SER A 77 6.41 3.03 -12.08
N ILE A 78 5.23 3.47 -11.66
CA ILE A 78 4.05 2.64 -11.56
C ILE A 78 3.18 2.85 -12.80
N TYR A 79 2.65 1.77 -13.38
CA TYR A 79 1.66 1.88 -14.43
C TYR A 79 0.34 2.38 -13.84
N GLU A 80 -0.15 3.51 -14.33
CA GLU A 80 -1.34 4.18 -13.81
C GLU A 80 -2.53 3.87 -14.71
N PRO A 81 -3.67 3.42 -14.16
CA PRO A 81 -4.88 3.26 -14.94
C PRO A 81 -5.43 4.61 -15.38
N GLU A 82 -5.83 4.72 -16.65
CA GLU A 82 -6.44 5.94 -17.19
C GLU A 82 -7.93 6.06 -16.81
N ASP A 83 -8.66 4.95 -16.87
CA ASP A 83 -10.10 4.90 -16.63
C ASP A 83 -10.48 5.07 -15.15
N PHE A 84 -11.57 5.79 -14.87
CA PHE A 84 -12.03 6.08 -13.51
C PHE A 84 -12.32 4.81 -12.70
N TYR A 85 -12.97 3.82 -13.32
CA TYR A 85 -13.29 2.58 -12.64
C TYR A 85 -12.02 1.76 -12.39
N ALA A 86 -11.10 1.71 -13.36
CA ALA A 86 -9.80 1.06 -13.20
C ALA A 86 -8.93 1.74 -12.12
N ARG A 87 -8.96 3.06 -11.99
CA ARG A 87 -8.30 3.81 -10.89
C ARG A 87 -8.86 3.45 -9.52
N LYS A 88 -10.19 3.29 -9.43
CA LYS A 88 -10.85 2.83 -8.21
C LYS A 88 -10.41 1.41 -7.84
N ILE A 89 -10.41 0.49 -8.82
CA ILE A 89 -9.93 -0.89 -8.63
C ILE A 89 -8.47 -0.90 -8.17
N PHE A 90 -7.60 -0.16 -8.85
CA PHE A 90 -6.19 -0.06 -8.52
C PHE A 90 -5.98 0.42 -7.08
N THR A 91 -6.62 1.52 -6.71
CA THR A 91 -6.50 2.11 -5.37
C THR A 91 -6.95 1.12 -4.30
N LEU A 92 -8.11 0.49 -4.48
CA LEU A 92 -8.63 -0.50 -3.54
C LEU A 92 -7.71 -1.73 -3.44
N THR A 93 -7.15 -2.17 -4.58
CA THR A 93 -6.25 -3.33 -4.64
C THR A 93 -4.96 -3.05 -3.88
N VAL A 94 -4.31 -1.90 -4.12
CA VAL A 94 -3.10 -1.48 -3.40
C VAL A 94 -3.36 -1.45 -1.90
N LEU A 95 -4.46 -0.85 -1.47
CA LEU A 95 -4.79 -0.70 -0.04
C LEU A 95 -5.11 -2.05 0.61
N LYS A 96 -5.84 -2.93 -0.09
CA LYS A 96 -6.12 -4.29 0.36
C LYS A 96 -4.83 -5.09 0.53
N ARG A 97 -4.00 -5.18 -0.52
CA ARG A 97 -2.72 -5.90 -0.48
C ARG A 97 -1.82 -5.40 0.63
N PHE A 98 -1.70 -4.08 0.79
CA PHE A 98 -0.91 -3.50 1.86
C PHE A 98 -1.39 -3.94 3.26
N SER A 99 -2.71 -3.98 3.49
CA SER A 99 -3.24 -4.46 4.76
C SER A 99 -3.09 -5.96 4.96
N ASP A 100 -3.23 -6.75 3.91
CA ASP A 100 -3.01 -8.19 3.99
C ASP A 100 -1.56 -8.45 4.45
N CYS A 101 -0.59 -7.75 3.86
CA CYS A 101 0.81 -7.77 4.30
C CYS A 101 0.99 -7.37 5.77
N MET A 102 0.31 -6.31 6.23
CA MET A 102 0.39 -5.87 7.63
C MET A 102 -0.26 -6.85 8.61
N ALA A 103 -1.30 -7.58 8.18
CA ALA A 103 -1.91 -8.63 8.99
C ALA A 103 -0.96 -9.82 9.16
N GLU A 104 -0.25 -10.21 8.10
CA GLU A 104 0.77 -11.27 8.15
C GLU A 104 1.96 -10.91 9.03
N LEU A 105 2.38 -9.64 9.08
CA LEU A 105 3.44 -9.19 9.98
C LEU A 105 3.07 -9.31 11.46
N LYS A 106 1.83 -9.01 11.84
CA LYS A 106 1.35 -9.18 13.23
C LYS A 106 1.38 -10.64 13.70
N VAL A 107 1.34 -11.58 12.77
CA VAL A 107 1.51 -13.02 13.08
C VAL A 107 2.99 -13.36 13.34
N LYS A 108 3.92 -12.54 12.85
CA LYS A 108 5.37 -12.69 12.98
C LYS A 108 6.01 -11.81 14.06
N ASP A 109 5.22 -11.17 14.95
CA ASP A 109 5.69 -10.29 16.04
C ASP A 109 6.47 -11.00 17.18
N ARG A 110 7.31 -11.98 16.84
CA ARG A 110 8.61 -12.14 17.50
C ARG A 110 9.67 -11.89 16.46
N ILE A 111 10.38 -10.78 16.60
CA ILE A 111 11.84 -10.60 16.42
C ILE A 111 12.10 -9.12 16.08
N CYS A 112 12.60 -8.39 17.07
CA CYS A 112 14.02 -8.01 17.06
C CYS A 112 14.80 -9.12 17.77
#